data_AF-A0A356KG29-F1
#
_entry.id   AF-A0A356KG29-F1
#
_cell.length_a   1.000
_cell.length_b   1.000
_cell.length_c   1.000
_cell.angle_alpha   90.00
_cell.angle_beta   90.00
_cell.angle_gamma   90.00
#
_symmetry.space_group_name_H-M   'P 1'
#
loop_
_entity.id
_entity.type
_entity.pdbx_description
1 polymer ?
#
loop_
_entity_poly.entity_id
_entity_poly.type
_entity_poly.pdbx_seq_one_letter_code
_entity_poly.pdbx_strand_id
1 'polypeptide(L)'
;MTALATTQLAGRLSDYCAELFEMAIHLSDGEDPGDGNALRARLGAMFQEMTARAKQNGVAQGDATLAGYALVALLDEIILSSNWELKGEWMTRPLQMQYFNSFSAGEEFFTKLDELRADVANPAKVDVLEVYYLTLCMGFKGKHGTVQGIEVLSGLRKELAQLLATAPRPGRKPSGGAELSPRWRPPDGGGSVTKQVPVRLVAVICAALVLLVLGSLVGVVTTQADTVAEKLSGATTGEGAAAGEGAKSEEAKSAKGKDE
;
A
#
# COMPACT_ATOMS: atom_id res chain seq x y z
N MET A 1 -45.87 -5.39 7.30
CA MET A 1 -45.01 -4.40 7.99
C MET A 1 -44.15 -5.17 8.97
N THR A 2 -43.03 -5.70 8.49
CA THR A 2 -42.14 -6.55 9.28
C THR A 2 -41.15 -5.63 9.97
N ALA A 3 -41.32 -5.44 11.28
CA ALA A 3 -40.32 -4.77 12.10
C ALA A 3 -39.01 -5.57 11.99
N LEU A 4 -38.01 -5.01 11.32
CA LEU A 4 -36.66 -5.56 11.37
C LEU A 4 -36.21 -5.45 12.83
N ALA A 5 -36.05 -6.60 13.46
CA ALA A 5 -35.48 -6.69 14.78
C ALA A 5 -34.08 -6.07 14.73
N THR A 6 -33.94 -4.89 15.34
CA THR A 6 -32.64 -4.31 15.66
C THR A 6 -31.95 -5.28 16.60
N THR A 7 -31.11 -6.15 16.05
CA THR A 7 -30.23 -6.99 16.84
C THR A 7 -29.35 -6.06 17.65
N GLN A 8 -29.64 -5.96 18.95
CA GLN A 8 -28.80 -5.25 19.91
C GLN A 8 -27.48 -6.04 20.02
N LEU A 9 -26.54 -5.78 19.12
CA LEU A 9 -25.15 -6.10 19.38
C LEU A 9 -24.74 -5.22 20.55
N ALA A 10 -24.23 -5.84 21.62
CA ALA A 10 -23.35 -5.15 22.56
C ALA A 10 -22.11 -4.73 21.75
N GLY A 11 -22.24 -3.58 21.09
CA GLY A 11 -21.39 -3.16 19.99
C GLY A 11 -20.18 -2.40 20.49
N ARG A 12 -19.10 -2.49 19.73
CA ARG A 12 -17.92 -1.64 19.89
C ARG A 12 -18.31 -0.19 19.69
N LEU A 13 -17.47 0.74 20.14
CA LEU A 13 -17.70 2.15 19.86
C LEU A 13 -17.84 2.43 18.35
N SER A 14 -17.07 1.72 17.52
CA SER A 14 -17.14 1.78 16.06
C SER A 14 -18.50 1.38 15.49
N ASP A 15 -19.25 0.47 16.15
CA ASP A 15 -20.57 0.05 15.71
C ASP A 15 -21.62 1.17 15.87
N TYR A 16 -21.51 1.98 16.94
CA TYR A 16 -22.40 3.14 17.12
C TYR A 16 -22.08 4.28 16.14
N CYS A 17 -20.85 4.33 15.63
CA CYS A 17 -20.40 5.30 14.63
C CYS A 17 -20.79 4.92 13.20
N ALA A 18 -21.28 3.70 12.96
CA ALA A 18 -21.50 3.16 11.62
C ALA A 18 -22.40 4.04 10.75
N GLU A 19 -23.51 4.56 11.29
CA GLU A 19 -24.44 5.42 10.55
C GLU A 19 -23.77 6.73 10.08
N LEU A 20 -22.86 7.30 10.89
CA LEU A 20 -22.11 8.51 10.53
C LEU A 20 -21.02 8.21 9.48
N PHE A 21 -20.41 7.02 9.52
CA PHE A 21 -19.50 6.59 8.45
C PHE A 21 -20.23 6.33 7.13
N GLU A 22 -21.41 5.71 7.17
CA GLU A 22 -22.26 5.53 6.00
C GLU A 22 -22.64 6.88 5.37
N MET A 23 -23.01 7.85 6.20
CA MET A 23 -23.25 9.22 5.73
C MET A 23 -22.01 9.84 5.09
N ALA A 24 -20.83 9.65 5.68
CA ALA A 24 -19.59 10.15 5.13
C ALA A 24 -19.32 9.55 3.73
N ILE A 25 -19.61 8.26 3.53
CA ILE A 25 -19.52 7.60 2.22
C ILE A 25 -20.49 8.26 1.22
N HIS A 26 -21.77 8.40 1.56
CA HIS A 26 -22.76 9.02 0.67
C HIS A 26 -22.38 10.46 0.27
N LEU A 27 -21.89 11.26 1.22
CA LEU A 27 -21.40 12.61 0.93
C LEU A 27 -20.14 12.60 0.06
N SER A 28 -19.29 11.58 0.20
CA SER A 28 -18.06 11.45 -0.61
C SER A 28 -18.34 11.03 -2.05
N ASP A 29 -19.46 10.36 -2.32
CA ASP A 29 -19.90 9.97 -3.67
C ASP A 29 -20.38 11.17 -4.51
N GLY A 30 -20.49 12.36 -3.89
CA GLY A 30 -20.81 13.60 -4.57
C GLY A 30 -22.31 13.83 -4.80
N GLU A 31 -23.17 13.10 -4.09
CA GLU A 31 -24.60 13.41 -4.04
C GLU A 31 -24.81 14.81 -3.46
N ASP A 32 -25.70 15.60 -4.06
CA ASP A 32 -26.08 16.90 -3.54
C ASP A 32 -26.88 16.71 -2.23
N PRO A 33 -26.34 17.13 -1.07
CA PRO A 33 -27.03 16.98 0.20
C PRO A 33 -28.21 17.94 0.36
N GLY A 34 -28.45 18.83 -0.60
CA GLY A 34 -29.56 19.78 -0.58
C GLY A 34 -29.30 20.99 0.31
N ASP A 35 -30.24 21.33 1.19
CA ASP A 35 -30.13 22.48 2.08
C ASP A 35 -29.09 22.27 3.20
N GLY A 36 -28.19 23.23 3.38
CA GLY A 36 -27.12 23.12 4.37
C GLY A 36 -27.60 23.09 5.82
N ASN A 37 -28.68 23.80 6.16
CA ASN A 37 -29.23 23.76 7.51
C ASN A 37 -29.93 22.43 7.79
N ALA A 38 -30.63 21.87 6.81
CA ALA A 38 -31.18 20.52 6.88
C ALA A 38 -30.09 19.47 7.08
N LEU A 39 -28.98 19.57 6.34
CA LEU A 39 -27.82 18.68 6.51
C LEU A 39 -27.22 18.80 7.92
N ARG A 40 -26.99 20.03 8.43
CA ARG A 40 -26.49 20.24 9.81
C ARG A 40 -27.43 19.63 10.85
N ALA A 41 -28.74 19.83 10.70
CA ALA A 41 -29.75 19.28 11.62
C ALA A 41 -29.75 17.76 11.59
N ARG A 42 -29.68 17.15 10.40
CA ARG A 42 -29.60 15.69 10.21
C ARG A 42 -28.36 15.11 10.88
N LEU A 43 -27.18 15.68 10.60
CA LEU A 43 -25.92 15.25 11.22
C LEU A 43 -25.96 15.43 12.74
N GLY A 44 -26.52 16.55 13.23
CA GLY A 44 -26.70 16.78 14.66
C GLY A 44 -27.58 15.73 15.35
N ALA A 45 -28.69 15.33 14.73
CA ALA A 45 -29.53 14.25 15.23
C ALA A 45 -28.77 12.91 15.29
N MET A 46 -27.97 12.60 14.27
CA MET A 46 -27.14 11.39 14.24
C MET A 46 -26.05 11.39 15.33
N PHE A 47 -25.42 12.53 15.59
CA PHE A 47 -24.44 12.66 16.69
C PHE A 47 -25.09 12.46 18.07
N GLN A 48 -26.28 13.02 18.28
CA GLN A 48 -27.04 12.83 19.50
C GLN A 48 -27.42 11.36 19.69
N GLU A 49 -27.90 10.70 18.65
CA GLU A 49 -28.27 9.29 18.67
C GLU A 49 -27.05 8.39 18.95
N MET A 50 -25.92 8.62 18.26
CA MET A 50 -24.67 7.90 18.49
C MET A 50 -24.22 8.04 19.95
N THR A 51 -24.22 9.25 20.48
CA THR A 51 -23.81 9.52 21.87
C THR A 51 -24.77 8.88 22.88
N ALA A 52 -26.07 8.91 22.60
CA ALA A 52 -27.08 8.29 23.44
C ALA A 52 -26.92 6.76 23.47
N ARG A 53 -26.74 6.11 22.32
CA ARG A 53 -26.49 4.67 22.21
C ARG A 53 -25.19 4.25 22.88
N ALA A 54 -24.10 4.99 22.66
CA ALA A 54 -22.82 4.73 23.31
C ALA A 54 -22.95 4.82 24.85
N LYS A 55 -23.61 5.86 25.36
CA LYS A 55 -23.85 6.04 26.80
C LYS A 55 -24.73 4.92 27.39
N GLN A 56 -25.80 4.52 26.71
CA GLN A 56 -26.67 3.42 27.15
C GLN A 56 -25.92 2.09 27.26
N ASN A 57 -24.87 1.89 26.48
CA ASN A 57 -24.02 0.70 26.50
C ASN A 57 -22.73 0.88 27.34
N GLY A 58 -22.68 1.90 28.20
CA GLY A 58 -21.61 2.06 29.20
C GLY A 58 -20.32 2.71 28.67
N VAL A 59 -20.31 3.26 27.46
CA VAL A 59 -19.17 4.05 26.96
C VAL A 59 -19.07 5.36 27.74
N ALA A 60 -17.88 5.71 28.20
CA ALA A 60 -17.64 6.96 28.90
C ALA A 60 -17.95 8.15 27.97
N GLN A 61 -18.59 9.19 28.50
CA GLN A 61 -18.97 10.37 27.72
C GLN A 61 -17.76 11.02 27.03
N GLY A 62 -16.60 11.05 27.70
CA GLY A 62 -15.36 11.56 27.12
C GLY A 62 -14.91 10.78 25.88
N ASP A 63 -15.04 9.45 25.89
CA ASP A 63 -14.65 8.58 24.77
C ASP A 63 -15.63 8.71 23.60
N ALA A 64 -16.94 8.79 23.87
CA ALA A 64 -17.94 9.07 22.84
C ALA A 64 -17.74 10.46 22.20
N THR A 65 -17.40 11.47 23.01
CA THR A 65 -17.10 12.82 22.54
C THR A 65 -15.84 12.83 21.67
N LEU A 66 -14.82 12.08 22.06
CA LEU A 66 -13.56 11.98 21.33
C LEU A 66 -13.73 11.24 19.99
N ALA A 67 -14.52 10.17 19.96
CA ALA A 67 -14.92 9.52 18.70
C ALA A 67 -15.75 10.45 17.81
N GLY A 68 -16.70 11.20 18.39
CA GLY A 68 -17.49 12.21 17.69
C GLY A 68 -16.63 13.30 17.06
N TYR A 69 -15.54 13.71 17.72
CA TYR A 69 -14.58 14.67 17.20
C TYR A 69 -13.96 14.22 15.87
N ALA A 70 -13.50 12.98 15.80
CA ALA A 70 -12.94 12.40 14.57
C ALA A 70 -13.95 12.41 13.42
N LEU A 71 -15.20 12.02 13.70
CA LEU A 71 -16.28 11.98 12.70
C LEU A 71 -16.67 13.38 12.22
N VAL A 72 -16.75 14.35 13.12
CA VAL A 72 -17.01 15.75 12.77
C VAL A 72 -15.91 16.28 11.86
N ALA A 73 -14.64 16.04 12.20
CA ALA A 73 -13.50 16.46 11.37
C ALA A 73 -13.55 15.83 9.97
N LEU A 74 -13.89 14.54 9.87
CA LEU A 74 -14.07 13.84 8.60
C LEU A 74 -15.20 14.45 7.75
N LEU A 75 -16.39 14.63 8.34
CA LEU A 75 -17.56 15.12 7.63
C LEU A 75 -17.34 16.55 7.13
N ASP A 76 -16.79 17.43 7.96
CA ASP A 76 -16.45 18.78 7.54
C ASP A 76 -15.42 18.78 6.40
N GLU A 77 -14.39 17.93 6.47
CA GLU A 77 -13.40 17.83 5.40
C GLU A 77 -14.02 17.32 4.09
N ILE A 78 -14.88 16.30 4.13
CA ILE A 78 -15.59 15.78 2.95
C ILE A 78 -16.45 16.89 2.33
N ILE A 79 -17.26 17.57 3.14
CA ILE A 79 -18.16 18.62 2.64
C ILE A 79 -17.36 19.79 2.04
N LEU A 80 -16.33 20.26 2.75
CA LEU A 80 -15.51 21.40 2.31
C LEU A 80 -14.61 21.08 1.10
N SER A 81 -14.23 19.81 0.93
CA SER A 81 -13.46 19.35 -0.24
C SER A 81 -14.33 18.97 -1.44
N SER A 82 -15.65 18.86 -1.26
CA SER A 82 -16.60 18.53 -2.34
C SER A 82 -16.80 19.68 -3.34
N ASN A 83 -17.53 19.37 -4.42
CA ASN A 83 -18.00 20.35 -5.41
C ASN A 83 -19.37 20.96 -5.05
N TRP A 84 -19.89 20.72 -3.84
CA TRP A 84 -21.20 21.21 -3.43
C TRP A 84 -21.26 22.74 -3.43
N GLU A 85 -22.34 23.29 -4.01
CA GLU A 85 -22.51 24.73 -4.22
C GLU A 85 -22.57 25.51 -2.89
N LEU A 86 -23.20 24.94 -1.86
CA LEU A 86 -23.39 25.60 -0.56
C LEU A 86 -22.22 25.38 0.42
N LYS A 87 -21.09 24.82 -0.02
CA LYS A 87 -19.91 24.63 0.86
C LYS A 87 -19.37 25.94 1.44
N GLY A 88 -19.57 27.07 0.75
CA GLY A 88 -19.21 28.39 1.25
C GLY A 88 -20.04 28.81 2.47
N GLU A 89 -21.34 28.52 2.45
CA GLU A 89 -22.20 28.70 3.64
C GLU A 89 -21.79 27.73 4.75
N TRP A 90 -21.46 26.48 4.41
CA TRP A 90 -20.94 25.50 5.36
C TRP A 90 -19.70 26.02 6.12
N MET A 91 -18.76 26.62 5.40
CA MET A 91 -17.51 27.16 5.96
C MET A 91 -17.72 28.25 7.02
N THR A 92 -18.84 28.97 7.00
CA THR A 92 -19.14 30.00 8.01
C THR A 92 -19.41 29.40 9.39
N ARG A 93 -19.95 28.18 9.43
CA ARG A 93 -20.30 27.47 10.66
C ARG A 93 -20.20 25.95 10.42
N PRO A 94 -18.97 25.42 10.34
CA PRO A 94 -18.74 23.99 10.22
C PRO A 94 -19.08 23.28 11.53
N LEU A 95 -19.23 21.96 11.49
CA LEU A 95 -19.62 21.17 12.66
C LEU A 95 -18.55 21.24 13.76
N GLN A 96 -17.26 21.27 13.40
CA GLN A 96 -16.15 21.42 14.34
C GLN A 96 -16.27 22.70 15.19
N MET A 97 -16.74 23.79 14.58
CA MET A 97 -16.96 25.05 15.28
C MET A 97 -18.20 24.93 16.18
N GLN A 98 -19.26 24.31 15.67
CA GLN A 98 -20.51 24.16 16.42
C GLN A 98 -20.39 23.27 17.67
N TYR A 99 -19.66 22.16 17.58
CA TYR A 99 -19.60 21.15 18.66
C TYR A 99 -18.34 21.26 19.53
N PHE A 100 -17.23 21.71 18.96
CA PHE A 100 -15.93 21.71 19.65
C PHE A 100 -15.30 23.09 19.76
N ASN A 101 -15.95 24.13 19.22
CA ASN A 101 -15.44 25.51 19.22
C ASN A 101 -13.99 25.59 18.70
N SER A 102 -13.65 24.77 17.70
CA SER A 102 -12.33 24.72 17.06
C SER A 102 -12.46 24.89 15.56
N PHE A 103 -11.51 25.62 14.97
CA PHE A 103 -11.34 25.76 13.52
C PHE A 103 -10.18 24.90 12.98
N SER A 104 -9.43 24.24 13.88
CA SER A 104 -8.17 23.56 13.56
C SER A 104 -8.27 22.05 13.75
N ALA A 105 -9.45 21.45 13.51
CA ALA A 105 -9.62 20.01 13.73
C ALA A 105 -8.70 19.17 12.85
N GLY A 106 -8.30 19.68 11.68
CA GLY A 106 -7.30 19.05 10.81
C GLY A 106 -5.92 18.85 11.45
N GLU A 107 -5.56 19.65 12.45
CA GLU A 107 -4.29 19.52 13.20
C GLU A 107 -4.48 18.81 14.53
N GLU A 108 -5.47 19.27 15.30
CA GLU A 108 -5.81 18.73 16.63
C GLU A 108 -6.23 17.26 16.58
N PHE A 109 -6.79 16.78 15.46
CA PHE A 109 -7.07 15.37 15.24
C PHE A 109 -5.82 14.52 15.49
N PHE A 110 -4.65 14.93 14.97
CA PHE A 110 -3.42 14.17 15.10
C PHE A 110 -2.84 14.27 16.51
N THR A 111 -3.01 15.40 17.20
CA THR A 111 -2.64 15.52 18.62
C THR A 111 -3.43 14.52 19.47
N LYS A 112 -4.75 14.47 19.29
CA LYS A 112 -5.63 13.52 20.00
C LYS A 112 -5.32 12.07 19.62
N LEU A 113 -4.98 11.82 18.36
CA LEU A 113 -4.54 10.50 17.90
C LEU A 113 -3.27 10.04 18.63
N ASP A 114 -2.27 10.91 18.76
CA ASP A 114 -1.03 10.57 19.45
C ASP A 114 -1.24 10.35 20.95
N GLU A 115 -2.13 11.11 21.60
CA GLU A 115 -2.57 10.85 22.99
C GLU A 115 -3.22 9.47 23.12
N LEU A 116 -4.11 9.09 22.20
CA LEU A 116 -4.76 7.77 22.18
C LEU A 116 -3.74 6.63 21.96
N ARG A 117 -2.74 6.85 21.11
CA ARG A 117 -1.65 5.89 20.86
C ARG A 117 -0.79 5.68 22.10
N ALA A 118 -0.61 6.71 22.93
CA ALA A 118 0.14 6.60 24.17
C ALA A 118 -0.60 5.77 25.25
N ASP A 119 -1.94 5.73 25.22
CA ASP A 119 -2.78 5.03 26.20
C ASP A 119 -3.41 3.72 25.66
N VAL A 120 -2.71 3.02 24.75
CA VAL A 120 -3.20 1.75 24.14
C VAL A 120 -3.35 0.60 25.14
N ALA A 121 -2.77 0.73 26.35
CA ALA A 121 -3.00 -0.22 27.43
C ALA A 121 -4.45 -0.19 27.94
N ASN A 122 -5.17 0.91 27.75
CA ASN A 122 -6.56 1.08 28.16
C ASN A 122 -7.53 0.61 27.04
N PRO A 123 -8.29 -0.48 27.25
CA PRO A 123 -9.18 -1.02 26.22
C PRO A 123 -10.24 -0.03 25.71
N ALA A 124 -10.72 0.90 26.55
CA ALA A 124 -11.67 1.93 26.12
C ALA A 124 -11.03 2.92 25.13
N LYS A 125 -9.75 3.25 25.31
CA LYS A 125 -9.01 4.10 24.39
C LYS A 125 -8.69 3.40 23.08
N VAL A 126 -8.51 2.09 23.10
CA VAL A 126 -8.35 1.28 21.89
C VAL A 126 -9.61 1.35 21.01
N ASP A 127 -10.80 1.36 21.61
CA ASP A 127 -12.06 1.50 20.85
C ASP A 127 -12.19 2.89 20.20
N VAL A 128 -11.78 3.95 20.90
CA VAL A 128 -11.72 5.31 20.30
C VAL A 128 -10.65 5.38 19.21
N LEU A 129 -9.47 4.81 19.45
CA LEU A 129 -8.39 4.74 18.47
C LEU A 129 -8.81 4.01 17.20
N GLU A 130 -9.66 2.98 17.31
CA GLU A 130 -10.25 2.30 16.15
C GLU A 130 -11.12 3.26 15.33
N VAL A 131 -11.92 4.13 15.95
CA VAL A 131 -12.70 5.16 15.23
C VAL A 131 -11.79 6.15 14.49
N TYR A 132 -10.69 6.58 15.11
CA TYR A 132 -9.69 7.44 14.46
C TYR A 132 -9.02 6.74 13.27
N TYR A 133 -8.66 5.47 13.43
CA TYR A 133 -8.11 4.67 12.34
C TYR A 133 -9.10 4.53 11.18
N LEU A 134 -10.36 4.22 11.46
CA LEU A 134 -11.41 4.14 10.44
C LEU A 134 -11.60 5.48 9.72
N THR A 135 -11.54 6.60 10.46
CA THR A 135 -11.58 7.95 9.89
C THR A 135 -10.44 8.20 8.89
N LEU A 136 -9.22 7.74 9.18
CA LEU A 136 -8.09 7.81 8.24
C LEU A 136 -8.29 6.86 7.04
N CYS A 137 -8.88 5.68 7.25
CA CYS A 137 -9.24 4.76 6.16
C CYS A 137 -10.28 5.34 5.21
N MET A 138 -11.20 6.14 5.74
CA MET A 138 -12.20 6.91 4.98
C MET A 138 -11.61 8.07 4.17
N GLY A 139 -10.31 8.32 4.30
CA GLY A 139 -9.59 9.31 3.48
C GLY A 139 -9.41 10.66 4.13
N PHE A 140 -9.65 10.81 5.44
CA PHE A 140 -9.31 12.02 6.18
C PHE A 140 -7.81 12.34 6.06
N LYS A 141 -7.49 13.57 5.64
CA LYS A 141 -6.13 14.05 5.42
C LYS A 141 -5.69 15.02 6.50
N GLY A 142 -6.58 15.92 6.92
CA GLY A 142 -6.26 17.04 7.81
C GLY A 142 -5.00 17.78 7.37
N LYS A 143 -4.10 18.05 8.32
CA LYS A 143 -2.81 18.73 8.07
C LYS A 143 -1.88 18.03 7.05
N HIS A 144 -2.15 16.77 6.71
CA HIS A 144 -1.34 15.97 5.79
C HIS A 144 -1.91 15.91 4.35
N GLY A 145 -2.69 16.91 3.93
CA GLY A 145 -3.28 16.98 2.58
C GLY A 145 -2.29 17.19 1.41
N THR A 146 -1.00 17.40 1.67
CA THR A 146 0.03 17.60 0.64
C THR A 146 0.50 16.28 0.01
N VAL A 147 1.18 16.34 -1.15
CA VAL A 147 1.72 15.15 -1.83
C VAL A 147 2.67 14.35 -0.92
N GLN A 148 3.53 15.03 -0.15
CA GLN A 148 4.40 14.38 0.83
C GLN A 148 3.60 13.80 2.01
N GLY A 149 2.49 14.44 2.39
CA GLY A 149 1.62 13.97 3.46
C GLY A 149 0.89 12.65 3.16
N ILE A 150 0.68 12.31 1.89
CA ILE A 150 0.03 11.04 1.50
C ILE A 150 0.85 9.83 1.96
N GLU A 151 2.18 9.87 1.81
CA GLU A 151 3.06 8.79 2.28
C GLU A 151 3.05 8.70 3.80
N VAL A 152 3.06 9.84 4.50
CA VAL A 152 2.93 9.90 5.97
C VAL A 152 1.63 9.26 6.43
N LEU A 153 0.50 9.58 5.78
CA LEU A 153 -0.80 8.98 6.09
C LEU A 153 -0.84 7.47 5.78
N SER A 154 -0.15 7.03 4.72
CA SER A 154 -0.02 5.60 4.38
C SER A 154 0.75 4.83 5.45
N GLY A 155 1.90 5.37 5.88
CA GLY A 155 2.69 4.83 6.99
C GLY A 155 1.91 4.77 8.30
N LEU A 156 1.28 5.89 8.67
CA LEU A 156 0.46 6.00 9.88
C LEU A 156 -0.68 4.98 9.91
N ARG A 157 -1.41 4.79 8.80
CA ARG A 157 -2.46 3.77 8.71
C ARG A 157 -1.93 2.35 8.92
N LYS A 158 -0.74 2.02 8.38
CA LYS A 158 -0.11 0.70 8.60
C LYS A 158 0.30 0.51 10.06
N GLU A 159 0.90 1.52 10.67
CA GLU A 159 1.29 1.50 12.09
C GLU A 159 0.07 1.30 12.99
N LEU A 160 -1.00 2.08 12.77
CA LEU A 160 -2.24 1.97 13.54
C LEU A 160 -2.91 0.61 13.37
N ALA A 161 -2.92 0.05 12.15
CA ALA A 161 -3.46 -1.27 11.91
C ALA A 161 -2.71 -2.37 12.69
N GLN A 162 -1.37 -2.28 12.74
CA GLN A 162 -0.55 -3.22 13.53
C GLN A 162 -0.79 -3.05 15.03
N LEU A 163 -0.84 -1.80 15.50
CA LEU A 163 -1.11 -1.47 16.90
C LEU A 163 -2.49 -1.98 17.36
N LEU A 164 -3.53 -1.74 16.55
CA LEU A 164 -4.89 -2.22 16.80
C LEU A 164 -5.05 -3.74 16.70
N ALA A 165 -4.14 -4.43 15.99
CA ALA A 165 -4.14 -5.88 15.89
C ALA A 165 -3.60 -6.55 17.16
N THR A 166 -2.66 -5.90 17.86
CA THR A 166 -2.03 -6.41 19.10
C THR A 166 -2.63 -5.83 20.37
N ALA A 167 -3.37 -4.72 20.27
CA ALA A 167 -3.98 -4.06 21.41
C ALA A 167 -4.99 -4.95 22.18
N PRO A 168 -5.00 -4.88 23.53
CA PRO A 168 -6.02 -5.53 24.35
C PRO A 168 -7.41 -4.97 24.01
N ARG A 169 -8.39 -5.84 23.74
CA ARG A 169 -9.77 -5.39 23.51
C ARG A 169 -10.78 -6.12 24.41
N PRO A 170 -11.83 -5.43 24.89
CA PRO A 170 -12.89 -6.07 25.66
C PRO A 170 -13.61 -7.07 24.75
N GLY A 171 -13.74 -8.33 25.18
CA GLY A 171 -14.47 -9.36 24.44
C GLY A 171 -13.74 -9.94 23.20
N ARG A 172 -12.57 -9.43 22.80
CA ARG A 172 -11.73 -10.05 21.77
C ARG A 172 -10.79 -11.06 22.41
N LYS A 173 -11.02 -12.36 22.20
CA LYS A 173 -9.96 -13.35 22.42
C LYS A 173 -8.81 -13.04 21.44
N PRO A 174 -7.54 -13.09 21.86
CA PRO A 174 -6.41 -12.90 20.96
C PRO A 174 -6.59 -13.80 19.73
N SER A 175 -6.42 -13.24 18.54
CA SER A 175 -6.77 -13.84 17.24
C SER A 175 -5.96 -15.11 16.86
N GLY A 176 -5.44 -15.85 17.83
CA GLY A 176 -4.81 -17.15 17.64
C GLY A 176 -5.80 -18.31 17.37
N GLY A 177 -7.02 -18.03 16.89
CA GLY A 177 -7.99 -19.11 16.62
C GLY A 177 -9.43 -18.71 16.26
N ALA A 178 -9.77 -17.42 16.15
CA ALA A 178 -11.09 -17.02 15.66
C ALA A 178 -11.12 -17.13 14.13
N GLU A 179 -11.61 -18.26 13.64
CA GLU A 179 -11.84 -18.51 12.23
C GLU A 179 -12.80 -17.44 11.66
N LEU A 180 -12.34 -16.66 10.66
CA LEU A 180 -13.12 -15.56 10.06
C LEU A 180 -14.43 -16.05 9.40
N SER A 181 -14.46 -17.32 9.01
CA SER A 181 -15.66 -18.06 8.66
C SER A 181 -15.36 -19.56 8.84
N PRO A 182 -16.37 -20.43 9.08
CA PRO A 182 -16.14 -21.88 9.22
C PRO A 182 -15.46 -22.55 8.01
N ARG A 183 -15.36 -21.84 6.87
CA ARG A 183 -14.73 -22.30 5.63
C ARG A 183 -13.74 -21.28 5.07
N TRP A 184 -13.11 -20.46 5.92
CA TRP A 184 -12.12 -19.48 5.46
C TRP A 184 -10.89 -20.14 4.85
N ARG A 185 -10.63 -21.41 5.20
CA ARG A 185 -9.57 -22.20 4.58
C ARG A 185 -9.93 -22.40 3.11
N PRO A 186 -9.14 -21.86 2.17
CA PRO A 186 -9.35 -22.14 0.77
C PRO A 186 -9.30 -23.67 0.57
N PRO A 187 -10.18 -24.24 -0.27
CA PRO A 187 -10.10 -25.66 -0.61
C PRO A 187 -8.67 -25.94 -1.06
N ASP A 188 -8.07 -26.98 -0.47
CA ASP A 188 -6.65 -27.33 -0.52
C ASP A 188 -5.95 -26.81 -1.78
N GLY A 189 -5.27 -25.67 -1.67
CA GLY A 189 -4.60 -25.03 -2.82
C GLY A 189 -4.45 -23.51 -2.79
N GLY A 190 -5.17 -22.79 -1.93
CA GLY A 190 -5.07 -21.32 -1.83
C GLY A 190 -3.93 -20.84 -0.92
N GLY A 191 -2.69 -21.27 -1.17
CA GLY A 191 -1.53 -20.66 -0.52
C GLY A 191 -1.37 -19.21 -0.97
N SER A 192 -1.11 -18.31 -0.02
CA SER A 192 -0.69 -16.92 -0.27
C SER A 192 0.40 -16.90 -1.35
N VAL A 193 0.08 -16.34 -2.52
CA VAL A 193 1.06 -16.04 -3.57
C VAL A 193 1.81 -14.76 -3.19
N THR A 194 2.40 -14.71 -2.00
CA THR A 194 3.60 -13.93 -1.79
C THR A 194 4.75 -14.80 -2.27
N LYS A 195 5.03 -14.74 -3.59
CA LYS A 195 6.24 -15.34 -4.16
C LYS A 195 7.46 -14.63 -3.54
N GLN A 196 7.89 -15.09 -2.38
CA GLN A 196 9.26 -14.89 -1.93
C GLN A 196 10.12 -15.65 -2.94
N VAL A 197 10.68 -14.95 -3.94
CA VAL A 197 11.71 -15.54 -4.78
C VAL A 197 12.85 -15.90 -3.81
N PRO A 198 13.19 -17.18 -3.63
CA PRO A 198 14.21 -17.54 -2.67
C PRO A 198 15.50 -16.88 -3.14
N VAL A 199 16.06 -15.98 -2.32
CA VAL A 199 17.27 -15.19 -2.65
C VAL A 199 18.42 -16.08 -3.15
N ARG A 200 18.45 -17.35 -2.72
CA ARG A 200 19.38 -18.38 -3.20
C ARG A 200 19.27 -18.64 -4.71
N LEU A 201 18.06 -18.68 -5.28
CA LEU A 201 17.85 -18.89 -6.72
C LEU A 201 18.37 -17.70 -7.54
N VAL A 202 18.10 -16.48 -7.06
CA VAL A 202 18.63 -15.25 -7.69
C VAL A 202 20.16 -15.25 -7.66
N ALA A 203 20.75 -15.60 -6.51
CA ALA A 203 22.21 -15.71 -6.38
C ALA A 203 22.82 -16.75 -7.34
N VAL A 204 22.17 -17.92 -7.51
CA VAL A 204 22.63 -18.96 -8.45
C VAL A 204 22.55 -18.48 -9.90
N ILE A 205 21.46 -17.80 -10.28
CA ILE A 205 21.30 -17.27 -11.64
C ILE A 205 22.34 -16.18 -11.92
N CYS A 206 22.57 -15.25 -10.98
CA CYS A 206 23.59 -14.23 -11.11
C CYS A 206 25.00 -14.83 -11.23
N ALA A 207 25.33 -15.83 -10.40
CA ALA A 207 26.62 -16.52 -10.48
C ALA A 207 26.81 -17.24 -11.81
N ALA A 208 25.78 -17.93 -12.32
CA ALA A 208 25.83 -18.61 -13.61
C ALA A 208 26.02 -17.64 -14.78
N LEU A 209 25.36 -16.48 -14.76
CA LEU A 209 25.53 -15.43 -15.76
C LEU A 209 26.95 -14.86 -15.75
N VAL A 210 27.52 -14.60 -14.57
CA VAL A 210 28.90 -14.11 -14.43
C VAL A 210 29.89 -15.14 -14.99
N LEU A 211 29.71 -16.43 -14.68
CA LEU A 211 30.57 -17.49 -15.19
C LEU A 211 30.49 -17.63 -16.72
N LEU A 212 29.29 -17.51 -17.30
CA LEU A 212 29.11 -17.53 -18.75
C LEU A 212 29.83 -16.36 -19.42
N VAL A 213 29.70 -15.15 -18.88
CA VAL A 213 30.37 -13.96 -19.41
C VAL A 213 31.89 -14.12 -19.32
N LEU A 214 32.41 -14.53 -18.17
CA LEU A 214 33.86 -14.76 -17.99
C LEU A 214 34.38 -15.85 -18.93
N GLY A 215 33.66 -16.96 -19.06
CA GLY A 215 34.01 -18.05 -19.98
C GLY A 215 34.05 -17.60 -21.44
N SER A 216 33.06 -16.81 -21.87
CA SER A 216 33.03 -16.25 -23.23
C SER A 216 34.20 -15.31 -23.49
N LEU A 217 34.55 -14.46 -22.51
CA LEU A 217 35.68 -13.54 -22.63
C LEU A 217 37.00 -14.29 -22.73
N VAL A 218 37.22 -15.30 -21.89
CA VAL A 218 38.42 -16.15 -21.97
C VAL A 218 38.49 -16.86 -23.31
N GLY A 219 37.39 -17.42 -23.82
CA GLY A 219 37.37 -18.08 -25.14
C GLY A 219 37.68 -17.13 -26.30
N VAL A 220 37.18 -15.89 -26.27
CA VAL A 220 37.56 -14.87 -27.26
C VAL A 220 39.03 -14.51 -27.14
N VAL A 221 39.56 -14.37 -25.91
CA VAL A 221 40.98 -14.05 -25.72
C VAL A 221 41.89 -15.19 -26.18
N THR A 222 41.54 -16.45 -25.95
CA THR A 222 42.36 -17.59 -26.40
C THR A 222 42.34 -17.75 -27.91
N THR A 223 41.19 -17.59 -28.56
CA THR A 223 41.10 -17.65 -30.03
C THR A 223 41.86 -16.51 -30.72
N GLN A 224 41.88 -15.31 -30.12
CA GLN A 224 42.72 -14.21 -30.59
C GLN A 224 44.21 -14.45 -30.33
N ALA A 225 44.57 -15.13 -29.24
CA ALA A 225 45.96 -15.52 -28.98
C ALA A 225 46.46 -16.57 -29.98
N ASP A 226 45.65 -17.57 -30.31
CA ASP A 226 45.99 -18.62 -31.28
C ASP A 226 46.15 -18.05 -32.69
N THR A 227 45.27 -17.14 -33.11
CA THR A 227 45.38 -16.48 -34.43
C THR A 227 46.59 -15.56 -34.54
N VAL A 228 47.00 -14.88 -33.45
CA VAL A 228 48.24 -14.08 -33.43
C VAL A 228 49.48 -14.97 -33.40
N ALA A 229 49.46 -16.08 -32.66
CA ALA A 229 50.53 -17.07 -32.65
C ALA A 229 50.73 -17.70 -34.04
N GLU A 230 49.63 -18.03 -34.73
CA GLU A 230 49.66 -18.54 -36.10
C GLU A 230 50.24 -17.48 -37.05
N LYS A 231 49.81 -16.21 -36.97
CA LYS A 231 50.37 -15.11 -37.78
C LYS A 231 51.86 -14.85 -37.51
N LEU A 232 52.31 -15.00 -36.26
CA LEU A 232 53.74 -14.88 -35.92
C LEU A 232 54.54 -16.06 -36.47
N SER A 233 54.06 -17.30 -36.36
CA SER A 233 54.72 -18.47 -36.97
C SER A 233 54.74 -18.43 -38.51
N GLY A 234 53.70 -17.87 -39.13
CA GLY A 234 53.64 -17.61 -40.57
C GLY A 234 54.65 -16.53 -40.99
N ALA A 235 54.85 -15.50 -40.16
CA ALA A 235 55.86 -14.47 -40.40
C ALA A 235 57.29 -14.99 -40.23
N THR A 236 57.56 -15.90 -39.26
CA THR A 236 58.90 -16.52 -39.15
C THR A 236 59.19 -17.50 -40.29
N THR A 237 58.16 -18.11 -40.88
CA THR A 237 58.29 -19.00 -42.04
C THR A 237 58.46 -18.20 -43.35
N GLY A 238 57.88 -17.00 -43.43
CA GLY A 238 58.03 -16.08 -44.57
C GLY A 238 59.42 -15.42 -44.68
N GLU A 239 60.15 -15.27 -43.58
CA GLU A 239 61.51 -14.69 -43.59
C GLU A 239 62.62 -15.72 -43.95
N GLY A 240 62.28 -17.02 -43.99
CA GLY A 240 63.17 -18.09 -44.46
C GLY A 240 63.06 -18.45 -45.95
N ALA A 241 62.02 -17.98 -46.66
CA ALA A 241 61.73 -18.34 -48.05
C ALA A 241 62.29 -17.36 -49.11
N ALA A 242 62.93 -16.26 -48.70
CA ALA A 242 63.60 -15.32 -49.62
C ALA A 242 65.06 -15.72 -49.96
N ALA A 243 65.54 -16.86 -49.47
CA ALA A 243 66.94 -17.30 -49.63
C ALA A 243 67.13 -18.55 -50.52
N GLY A 244 66.11 -19.08 -51.18
CA GLY A 244 66.24 -20.28 -52.01
C GLY A 244 65.28 -20.30 -53.21
N GLU A 245 65.80 -20.77 -54.35
CA GLU A 245 65.05 -21.13 -55.57
C GLU A 245 64.73 -20.01 -56.58
N GLY A 246 65.81 -19.40 -57.08
CA GLY A 246 65.99 -19.38 -58.54
C GLY A 246 66.28 -20.81 -59.05
N ALA A 247 65.80 -21.10 -60.27
CA ALA A 247 65.88 -22.37 -61.03
C ALA A 247 64.81 -23.41 -60.62
N LYS A 248 63.64 -23.51 -61.24
CA LYS A 248 63.23 -23.34 -62.65
C LYS A 248 63.96 -24.30 -63.61
N SER A 249 63.44 -25.50 -63.77
CA SER A 249 63.54 -26.33 -64.99
C SER A 249 62.43 -27.40 -64.92
N GLU A 250 61.48 -27.37 -65.85
CA GLU A 250 61.30 -28.43 -66.87
C GLU A 250 60.67 -29.71 -66.27
N GLU A 251 59.56 -30.30 -66.68
CA GLU A 251 58.80 -30.38 -67.93
C GLU A 251 57.46 -31.03 -67.48
N ALA A 252 56.26 -30.50 -67.72
CA ALA A 252 55.59 -30.41 -69.01
C ALA A 252 55.81 -31.63 -69.92
N LYS A 253 54.94 -32.65 -69.80
CA LYS A 253 54.04 -33.13 -70.88
C LYS A 253 53.53 -34.53 -70.59
N SER A 254 52.38 -34.60 -69.92
CA SER A 254 51.42 -35.68 -70.16
C SER A 254 50.78 -35.41 -71.52
N ALA A 255 51.25 -36.14 -72.51
CA ALA A 255 50.71 -36.12 -73.85
C ALA A 255 49.60 -37.19 -73.99
N LYS A 256 48.59 -36.82 -74.79
CA LYS A 256 47.86 -37.70 -75.72
C LYS A 256 46.68 -38.46 -75.09
N GLY A 257 45.47 -38.46 -75.65
CA GLY A 257 44.92 -37.95 -76.91
C GLY A 257 43.38 -38.08 -76.84
N LYS A 258 42.65 -37.28 -77.63
CA LYS A 258 42.02 -37.70 -78.92
C LYS A 258 40.80 -38.62 -78.71
N ASP A 259 39.63 -38.44 -79.31
CA ASP A 259 39.13 -37.62 -80.43
C ASP A 259 37.58 -37.58 -80.27
N GLU A 260 36.94 -36.43 -80.54
CA GLU A 260 35.83 -36.24 -81.50
C GLU A 260 35.43 -34.75 -81.57
#